data_AF-A0A6G3X6W3-F1
#
_entry.id   AF-A0A6G3X6W3-F1
#
_cell.length_a   1.000
_cell.length_b   1.000
_cell.length_c   1.000
_cell.angle_alpha   90.00
_cell.angle_beta   90.00
_cell.angle_gamma   90.00
#
_symmetry.space_group_name_H-M   'P 1'
#
loop_
_entity.id
_entity.type
_entity.pdbx_description
1 polymer ?
#
loop_
_entity_poly.entity_id
_entity_poly.type
_entity_poly.pdbx_seq_one_letter_code
_entity_poly.pdbx_strand_id
1 'polypeptide(L)'
;RACFSSAGQLCISIERLYVHESIADDFVERFATRTKAMRLGNALAYGADMGSLVGERQLEAVSRHVDEAVEKGATLVAGGVARPD
;
A
#
# COMPACT_ATOMS: atom_id res chain seq x y z
N ARG A 1 -2.86 -9.41 0.16
CA ARG A 1 -1.64 -10.17 -0.15
C ARG A 1 -1.11 -9.83 -1.54
N ALA A 2 -1.85 -10.08 -2.62
CA ALA A 2 -1.38 -9.82 -4.00
C ALA A 2 -0.87 -8.39 -4.28
N CYS A 3 -1.42 -7.36 -3.62
CA CYS A 3 -0.96 -5.97 -3.77
C CYS A 3 0.34 -5.61 -3.00
N PHE A 4 0.73 -6.42 -2.00
CA PHE A 4 1.72 -6.00 -1.00
C PHE A 4 2.94 -6.94 -0.91
N SER A 5 2.93 -8.06 -1.62
CA SER A 5 4.10 -8.95 -1.71
C SER A 5 5.31 -8.17 -2.22
N SER A 6 6.47 -8.34 -1.58
CA SER A 6 7.70 -7.58 -1.87
C SER A 6 7.51 -6.05 -1.88
N ALA A 7 6.64 -5.53 -1.01
CA ALA A 7 6.24 -4.12 -0.96
C ALA A 7 5.66 -3.60 -2.29
N GLY A 8 4.98 -4.47 -3.05
CA GLY A 8 4.39 -4.14 -4.34
C GLY A 8 5.39 -4.09 -5.51
N GLN A 9 6.69 -4.34 -5.27
CA GLN A 9 7.75 -4.26 -6.27
C GLN A 9 7.85 -5.55 -7.10
N LEU A 10 6.73 -5.94 -7.70
CA LEU A 10 6.60 -7.11 -8.56
C LEU A 10 5.90 -6.69 -9.85
N CYS A 11 6.42 -7.13 -11.01
CA CYS A 11 5.82 -6.81 -12.31
C CYS A 11 4.36 -7.29 -12.47
N ILE A 12 3.93 -8.21 -11.62
CA ILE A 12 2.58 -8.80 -11.59
C ILE A 12 1.78 -8.35 -10.36
N SER A 13 2.22 -7.30 -9.67
CA SER A 13 1.51 -6.76 -8.51
C SER A 13 0.13 -6.22 -8.92
N ILE A 14 -0.86 -6.37 -8.06
CA ILE A 14 -2.19 -5.80 -8.29
C ILE A 14 -2.19 -4.35 -7.82
N GLU A 15 -2.22 -3.42 -8.76
CA GLU A 15 -2.28 -1.97 -8.52
C GLU A 15 -3.69 -1.38 -8.74
N ARG A 16 -4.60 -2.16 -9.34
CA ARG A 16 -5.99 -1.77 -9.59
C ARG A 16 -6.95 -2.90 -9.23
N LEU A 17 -7.90 -2.59 -8.35
CA LEU A 17 -8.94 -3.51 -7.92
C LEU A 17 -10.26 -3.09 -8.55
N TYR A 18 -10.90 -4.00 -9.29
CA TYR A 18 -12.28 -3.84 -9.77
C TYR A 18 -13.19 -4.62 -8.84
N VAL A 19 -14.19 -3.93 -8.28
CA VAL A 19 -15.09 -4.48 -7.29
C VAL A 19 -16.51 -4.16 -7.73
N HIS A 20 -17.42 -5.12 -7.61
CA HIS A 20 -18.82 -4.91 -7.94
C HIS A 20 -19.42 -3.84 -7.03
N GLU A 21 -20.20 -2.92 -7.61
CA GLU A 21 -20.72 -1.73 -6.91
C GLU A 21 -21.46 -2.08 -5.61
N SER A 22 -22.21 -3.19 -5.61
CA SER A 22 -23.03 -3.64 -4.48
C SER A 22 -22.22 -3.99 -3.22
N ILE A 23 -20.90 -4.15 -3.33
CA ILE A 23 -20.01 -4.50 -2.21
C ILE A 23 -18.81 -3.56 -2.08
N ALA A 24 -18.75 -2.49 -2.90
CA ALA A 24 -17.55 -1.65 -3.00
C ALA A 24 -17.18 -1.01 -1.64
N ASP A 25 -18.16 -0.44 -0.94
CA ASP A 25 -17.91 0.26 0.33
C ASP A 25 -17.44 -0.70 1.44
N ASP A 26 -18.14 -1.82 1.64
CA ASP A 26 -17.75 -2.85 2.63
C ASP A 26 -16.37 -3.46 2.29
N PHE A 27 -16.09 -3.66 1.00
CA PHE A 27 -14.77 -4.12 0.57
C PHE A 27 -13.68 -3.10 0.92
N VAL A 28 -13.88 -1.82 0.61
CA VAL A 28 -12.90 -0.75 0.86
C VAL A 28 -12.63 -0.62 2.36
N GLU A 29 -13.67 -0.66 3.19
CA GLU A 29 -13.53 -0.58 4.66
C GLU A 29 -12.68 -1.74 5.21
N ARG A 30 -13.00 -2.98 4.81
CA ARG A 30 -12.27 -4.18 5.26
C ARG A 30 -10.85 -4.22 4.72
N PHE A 31 -10.65 -3.80 3.47
CA PHE A 31 -9.33 -3.73 2.86
C PHE A 31 -8.45 -2.69 3.57
N ALA A 32 -9.00 -1.50 3.83
CA ALA A 32 -8.31 -0.44 4.57
C ALA A 32 -7.96 -0.89 5.99
N THR A 33 -8.90 -1.52 6.70
CA THR A 33 -8.67 -2.06 8.05
C THR A 33 -7.51 -3.06 8.08
N ARG A 34 -7.50 -4.02 7.16
CA ARG A 34 -6.42 -5.00 7.06
C ARG A 34 -5.08 -4.37 6.67
N THR A 35 -5.10 -3.38 5.78
CA THR A 35 -3.89 -2.67 5.35
C THR A 35 -3.27 -1.89 6.50
N LYS A 36 -4.09 -1.19 7.30
CA LYS A 36 -3.64 -0.47 8.51
C LYS A 36 -3.05 -1.39 9.58
N ALA A 37 -3.51 -2.64 9.64
CA ALA A 37 -3.03 -3.63 10.60
C ALA A 37 -1.75 -4.36 10.17
N MET A 38 -1.22 -4.11 8.97
CA MET A 38 0.00 -4.77 8.49
C MET A 38 1.22 -4.37 9.32
N ARG A 39 2.00 -5.38 9.72
CA ARG A 39 3.27 -5.17 10.42
C ARG A 39 4.38 -4.94 9.41
N LEU A 40 4.95 -3.75 9.45
CA LEU A 40 6.16 -3.43 8.67
C LEU A 40 7.40 -3.82 9.48
N GLY A 41 8.44 -4.32 8.81
CA GLY A 41 9.71 -4.62 9.46
C GLY A 41 10.86 -4.75 8.48
N ASN A 42 12.05 -4.32 8.90
CA ASN A 42 13.30 -4.38 8.13
C ASN A 42 14.29 -5.43 8.66
N ALA A 43 14.00 -6.04 9.82
CA ALA A 43 14.84 -7.07 10.41
C ALA A 43 14.77 -8.38 9.62
N LEU A 44 15.90 -9.10 9.58
CA LEU A 44 15.97 -10.47 9.06
C LEU A 44 15.37 -11.47 10.07
N ALA A 45 14.08 -11.32 10.34
CA ALA A 45 13.33 -12.13 11.30
C ALA A 45 11.91 -12.42 10.79
N TYR A 46 11.26 -13.40 11.41
CA TYR A 46 9.85 -13.68 11.16
C TYR A 46 8.95 -12.65 11.84
N GLY A 47 7.76 -12.43 11.27
CA GLY A 47 6.67 -11.68 11.93
C GLY A 47 6.29 -10.37 11.25
N ALA A 48 7.12 -9.83 10.35
CA ALA A 48 6.70 -8.75 9.46
C ALA A 48 5.81 -9.28 8.33
N ASP A 49 4.78 -8.52 7.98
CA ASP A 49 3.91 -8.80 6.85
C ASP A 49 4.45 -8.16 5.56
N MET A 50 5.26 -7.08 5.67
CA MET A 50 5.87 -6.38 4.55
C MET A 50 7.20 -5.71 4.95
N GLY A 51 8.18 -5.75 4.04
CA GLY A 51 9.48 -5.11 4.19
C GLY A 51 9.56 -3.70 3.58
N SER A 52 10.78 -3.18 3.40
CA SER A 52 11.02 -1.87 2.81
C SER A 52 10.91 -1.88 1.28
N LEU A 53 10.81 -0.69 0.71
CA LEU A 53 11.14 -0.46 -0.71
C LEU A 53 12.64 -0.68 -0.95
N VAL A 54 13.03 -0.81 -2.21
CA VAL A 54 14.41 -1.08 -2.64
C VAL A 54 15.39 0.07 -2.32
N GLY A 55 14.90 1.30 -2.20
CA GLY A 55 15.72 2.46 -1.86
C GLY A 55 15.00 3.80 -2.03
N GLU A 56 15.74 4.89 -1.76
CA GLU A 56 15.22 6.26 -1.69
C GLU A 56 14.52 6.71 -2.97
N ARG A 57 15.14 6.49 -4.15
CA ARG A 57 14.52 6.85 -5.44
C ARG A 57 13.13 6.21 -5.64
N GLN A 58 12.94 4.98 -5.16
CA GLN A 58 11.64 4.31 -5.26
C GLN A 58 10.64 4.90 -4.26
N LEU A 59 11.10 5.26 -3.05
CA LEU A 59 10.29 5.96 -2.07
C LEU A 59 9.80 7.32 -2.61
N GLU A 60 10.69 8.13 -3.20
CA GLU A 60 10.34 9.41 -3.84
C GLU A 60 9.29 9.23 -4.95
N ALA A 61 9.45 8.20 -5.79
CA ALA A 61 8.50 7.93 -6.87
C ALA A 61 7.12 7.55 -6.33
N VAL A 62 7.05 6.67 -5.33
CA VAL A 62 5.78 6.25 -4.71
C VAL A 62 5.12 7.43 -3.97
N SER A 63 5.87 8.20 -3.19
CA SER A 63 5.33 9.38 -2.49
C SER A 63 4.73 10.38 -3.46
N ARG A 64 5.44 10.72 -4.54
CA ARG A 64 4.92 11.61 -5.58
C ARG A 64 3.63 11.08 -6.20
N HIS A 65 3.54 9.77 -6.49
CA HIS A 65 2.32 9.18 -7.05
C HIS A 65 1.13 9.26 -6.08
N VAL A 66 1.37 9.10 -4.77
CA VAL A 66 0.33 9.28 -3.75
C VAL A 66 -0.10 10.74 -3.68
N ASP A 67 0.84 11.67 -3.60
CA ASP A 67 0.57 13.12 -3.52
C ASP A 67 -0.24 13.59 -4.74
N GLU A 68 0.21 13.25 -5.95
CA GLU A 68 -0.50 13.58 -7.18
C GLU A 68 -1.93 13.00 -7.22
N ALA A 69 -2.14 11.79 -6.70
CA ALA A 69 -3.47 11.18 -6.68
C ALA A 69 -4.40 11.95 -5.73
N VAL A 70 -3.92 12.32 -4.55
CA VAL A 70 -4.69 13.11 -3.57
C VAL A 70 -4.98 14.51 -4.10
N GLU A 71 -4.00 15.18 -4.71
CA GLU A 71 -4.20 16.48 -5.38
C GLU A 71 -5.27 16.43 -6.49
N LYS A 72 -5.37 15.29 -7.19
CA LYS A 72 -6.39 15.03 -8.22
C LYS A 72 -7.73 14.58 -7.64
N GLY A 73 -7.90 14.57 -6.32
CA GLY A 73 -9.17 14.28 -5.63
C GLY A 73 -9.35 12.85 -5.15
N ALA A 74 -8.30 12.01 -5.16
CA ALA A 74 -8.38 10.69 -4.57
C ALA A 74 -8.53 10.76 -3.05
N THR A 75 -9.31 9.86 -2.47
CA THR A 75 -9.43 9.72 -1.02
C THR A 75 -8.41 8.72 -0.50
N LEU A 76 -7.55 9.16 0.43
CA LEU A 76 -6.59 8.30 1.10
C LEU A 76 -7.28 7.50 2.22
N VAL A 77 -7.48 6.20 2.01
CA VAL A 77 -8.21 5.34 2.97
C VAL A 77 -7.28 4.61 3.97
N ALA A 78 -6.01 4.42 3.62
CA ALA A 78 -4.98 3.80 4.47
C ALA A 78 -3.56 4.16 4.01
N GLY A 79 -2.62 4.28 4.95
CA GLY A 79 -1.21 4.52 4.64
C GLY A 79 -0.95 5.92 4.09
N GLY A 80 -0.17 6.00 3.01
CA GLY A 80 0.15 7.26 2.30
C GLY A 80 1.18 8.16 2.97
N VAL A 81 1.82 7.68 4.04
CA VAL A 81 2.86 8.42 4.76
C VAL A 81 4.10 7.54 4.87
N ALA A 82 5.25 8.06 4.43
CA ALA A 82 6.53 7.39 4.58
C ALA A 82 6.89 7.24 6.07
N ARG A 83 7.41 6.07 6.42
CA ARG A 83 7.94 5.77 7.77
C ARG A 83 9.42 6.16 7.82
N PRO A 84 9.87 6.94 8.82
CA PRO A 84 11.27 7.36 8.96
C PRO A 84 12.16 6.32 9.67
N ASP A 85 11.56 5.27 10.24
CA ASP A 85 12.20 4.13 10.92
C ASP A 85 12.45 2.93 9.99
#